data_AF-A0A7S3IPF4-F1
#
_entry.id   AF-A0A7S3IPF4-F1
#
_cell.length_a   1.000
_cell.length_b   1.000
_cell.length_c   1.000
_cell.angle_alpha   90.00
_cell.angle_beta   90.00
_cell.angle_gamma   90.00
#
_symmetry.space_group_name_H-M   'P 1'
#
loop_
_entity.id
_entity.type
_entity.pdbx_description
1 polymer ?
#
loop_
_entity_poly.entity_id
_entity_poly.type
_entity_poly.pdbx_seq_one_letter_code
_entity_poly.pdbx_strand_id
1 'polypeptide(L)'
;MAFNYTFSESLNDGYFFYVNFMELFSFLFIRTRSSIKYFPKFITIVNLMFLFYVNSYMYPAQLEALYLLQNVSLFFLVFFLTHYEYDAINDWNPYGSWTPSETNPRCGYHHVLMNSNYQVGFDLFSIGFPLRFRETF
;
A
#
# COMPACT_ATOMS: atom_id res chain seq x y z
N MET A 1 -35.10 22.32 5.88
CA MET A 1 -34.09 21.54 5.14
C MET A 1 -33.05 21.08 6.14
N ALA A 2 -32.97 19.79 6.43
CA ALA A 2 -32.26 19.28 7.62
C ALA A 2 -30.73 19.12 7.44
N PHE A 3 -30.16 19.35 6.26
CA PHE A 3 -28.72 19.23 6.02
C PHE A 3 -28.28 20.21 4.92
N ASN A 4 -28.22 21.52 5.22
CA ASN A 4 -27.97 22.52 4.18
C ASN A 4 -26.51 22.93 3.98
N TYR A 5 -25.58 22.61 4.88
CA TYR A 5 -24.18 23.02 4.70
C TYR A 5 -23.19 21.99 5.30
N THR A 6 -22.24 21.56 4.44
CA THR A 6 -20.88 21.02 4.72
C THR A 6 -20.67 19.63 5.36
N PHE A 7 -21.62 18.69 5.33
CA PHE A 7 -21.29 17.29 5.69
C PHE A 7 -20.41 16.61 4.62
N SER A 8 -20.61 16.93 3.35
CA SER A 8 -19.87 16.30 2.25
C SER A 8 -18.40 16.69 2.19
N GLU A 9 -18.05 17.91 2.59
CA GLU A 9 -16.68 18.42 2.49
C GLU A 9 -15.76 17.75 3.52
N SER A 10 -16.16 17.74 4.79
CA SER A 10 -15.39 17.07 5.85
C SER A 10 -15.19 15.57 5.61
N LEU A 11 -16.20 14.88 5.06
CA LEU A 11 -16.09 13.47 4.70
C LEU A 11 -15.14 13.26 3.53
N ASN A 12 -15.19 14.13 2.53
CA ASN A 12 -14.31 14.06 1.36
C ASN A 12 -12.84 14.27 1.77
N ASP A 13 -12.57 15.29 2.58
CA ASP A 13 -11.23 15.56 3.11
C ASP A 13 -10.73 14.39 3.96
N GLY A 14 -11.58 13.84 4.83
CA GLY A 14 -11.25 12.67 5.64
C GLY A 14 -10.96 11.42 4.81
N TYR A 15 -11.70 11.21 3.71
CA TYR A 15 -11.46 10.12 2.78
C TYR A 15 -10.15 10.30 2.01
N PHE A 16 -9.85 11.50 1.49
CA PHE A 16 -8.57 11.78 0.82
C PHE A 16 -7.38 11.61 1.77
N PHE A 17 -7.49 12.09 3.01
CA PHE A 17 -6.46 11.88 4.03
C PHE A 17 -6.22 10.39 4.27
N TYR A 18 -7.29 9.61 4.42
CA TYR A 18 -7.21 8.15 4.58
C TYR A 18 -6.53 7.47 3.38
N VAL A 19 -6.87 7.83 2.14
CA VAL A 19 -6.25 7.24 0.94
C VAL A 19 -4.76 7.53 0.91
N ASN A 20 -4.36 8.79 1.12
CA ASN A 20 -2.96 9.19 1.15
C ASN A 20 -2.18 8.50 2.27
N PHE A 21 -2.79 8.36 3.45
CA PHE A 21 -2.19 7.63 4.57
C PHE A 21 -1.96 6.16 4.21
N MET A 22 -2.98 5.48 3.68
CA MET A 22 -2.86 4.07 3.30
C MET A 22 -1.85 3.87 2.18
N GLU A 23 -1.80 4.77 1.19
CA GLU A 23 -0.83 4.75 0.10
C GLU A 23 0.60 4.89 0.65
N LEU A 24 0.86 5.90 1.49
CA LEU A 24 2.17 6.10 2.11
C LEU A 24 2.62 4.88 2.92
N PHE A 25 1.75 4.33 3.76
CA PHE A 25 2.07 3.14 4.56
C PHE A 25 2.31 1.91 3.67
N SER A 26 1.52 1.74 2.62
CA SER A 26 1.70 0.64 1.68
C SER A 26 3.06 0.73 0.96
N PHE A 27 3.49 1.93 0.56
CA PHE A 27 4.80 2.13 -0.06
C PHE A 27 5.97 1.87 0.89
N LEU A 28 5.84 2.21 2.18
CA LEU A 28 6.91 2.02 3.15
C LEU A 28 7.07 0.56 3.59
N PHE A 29 5.94 -0.14 3.79
CA PHE A 29 5.94 -1.41 4.51
C PHE A 29 5.59 -2.63 3.67
N ILE A 30 4.84 -2.50 2.58
CA ILE A 30 4.45 -3.66 1.76
C ILE A 30 5.49 -3.88 0.65
N ARG A 31 6.29 -4.95 0.78
CA ARG A 31 7.40 -5.23 -0.14
C ARG A 31 7.39 -6.66 -0.69
N THR A 32 6.72 -7.59 -0.02
CA THR A 32 6.65 -8.98 -0.50
C THR A 32 5.71 -9.12 -1.70
N ARG A 33 6.03 -10.07 -2.58
CA ARG A 33 5.26 -10.34 -3.82
C ARG A 33 3.79 -10.68 -3.53
N SER A 34 3.55 -11.45 -2.47
CA SER A 34 2.20 -11.83 -2.04
C SER A 34 1.42 -10.60 -1.57
N SER A 35 2.00 -9.78 -0.69
CA SER A 35 1.37 -8.55 -0.21
C SER A 35 1.04 -7.59 -1.35
N ILE A 36 1.98 -7.34 -2.28
CA ILE A 36 1.76 -6.44 -3.43
C ILE A 36 0.60 -6.94 -4.33
N LYS A 37 0.42 -8.25 -4.47
CA LYS A 37 -0.64 -8.83 -5.31
C LYS A 37 -2.02 -8.79 -4.66
N TYR A 38 -2.10 -9.06 -3.35
CA TYR A 38 -3.37 -9.29 -2.67
C TYR A 38 -3.85 -8.08 -1.86
N PHE A 39 -2.95 -7.33 -1.22
CA PHE A 39 -3.33 -6.18 -0.39
C PHE A 39 -4.13 -5.12 -1.15
N PRO A 40 -3.71 -4.65 -2.35
CA PRO A 40 -4.48 -3.66 -3.10
C PRO A 40 -5.88 -4.15 -3.45
N LYS A 41 -6.07 -5.46 -3.68
CA LYS A 41 -7.38 -6.05 -4.00
C LYS A 41 -8.33 -6.03 -2.82
N PHE A 42 -7.84 -6.32 -1.62
CA PHE A 42 -8.67 -6.24 -0.42
C PHE A 42 -9.04 -4.78 -0.12
N ILE A 43 -8.08 -3.86 -0.19
CA ILE A 43 -8.34 -2.43 0.04
C ILE A 43 -9.32 -1.87 -0.99
N THR A 44 -9.22 -2.23 -2.28
CA THR A 44 -10.19 -1.78 -3.28
C THR A 44 -11.58 -2.32 -3.04
N ILE A 45 -11.74 -3.58 -2.62
CA ILE A 45 -13.05 -4.15 -2.26
C ILE A 45 -13.69 -3.36 -1.12
N VAL A 46 -12.95 -3.10 -0.03
CA VAL A 46 -13.49 -2.34 1.12
C VAL A 46 -13.83 -0.89 0.72
N ASN A 47 -12.98 -0.23 -0.08
CA ASN A 47 -13.27 1.11 -0.59
C ASN A 47 -14.51 1.12 -1.48
N LEU A 48 -14.69 0.13 -2.36
CA LEU A 48 -15.89 0.01 -3.18
C LEU A 48 -17.16 -0.20 -2.33
N MET A 49 -17.09 -1.00 -1.27
CA MET A 49 -18.21 -1.16 -0.33
C MET A 49 -18.57 0.16 0.35
N PHE A 50 -17.58 0.94 0.79
CA PHE A 50 -17.79 2.27 1.38
C PHE A 50 -18.38 3.25 0.36
N LEU A 51 -17.83 3.34 -0.85
CA LEU A 51 -18.34 4.22 -1.90
C LEU A 51 -19.77 3.85 -2.30
N PHE A 52 -20.07 2.55 -2.38
CA PHE A 52 -21.44 2.09 -2.63
C PHE A 52 -22.38 2.49 -1.50
N TYR A 53 -21.96 2.39 -0.24
CA TYR A 53 -22.73 2.85 0.91
C TYR A 53 -23.01 4.36 0.86
N VAL A 54 -21.98 5.19 0.64
CA VAL A 54 -22.11 6.67 0.55
C VAL A 54 -23.01 7.08 -0.61
N ASN A 55 -22.90 6.42 -1.77
CA ASN A 55 -23.68 6.77 -2.96
C ASN A 55 -25.13 6.26 -2.92
N SER A 56 -25.38 5.11 -2.28
CA SER A 56 -26.72 4.52 -2.21
C SER A 56 -27.58 5.13 -1.11
N TYR A 57 -26.94 5.64 -0.05
CA TYR A 57 -27.63 6.07 1.16
C TYR A 57 -27.15 7.46 1.60
N MET A 58 -28.04 8.46 1.55
CA MET A 58 -27.89 9.71 2.32
C MET A 58 -28.15 9.47 3.82
N TYR A 59 -27.58 8.40 4.39
CA TYR A 59 -27.74 8.10 5.81
C TYR A 59 -26.90 9.07 6.65
N PRO A 60 -27.34 9.41 7.87
CA PRO A 60 -26.59 10.31 8.76
C PRO A 60 -25.26 9.72 9.26
N ALA A 61 -25.09 8.40 9.21
CA ALA A 61 -23.94 7.70 9.81
C ALA A 61 -22.76 7.50 8.83
N GLN A 62 -22.40 8.54 8.08
CA GLN A 62 -21.31 8.43 7.09
C GLN A 62 -19.91 8.53 7.73
N LEU A 63 -19.78 9.28 8.82
CA LEU A 63 -18.52 9.41 9.56
C LEU A 63 -18.15 8.10 10.27
N GLU A 64 -19.14 7.42 10.85
CA GLU A 64 -18.99 6.11 11.47
C GLU A 64 -18.56 5.06 10.43
N ALA A 65 -19.13 5.11 9.23
CA ALA A 65 -18.71 4.26 8.13
C ALA A 65 -17.26 4.55 7.68
N LEU A 66 -16.83 5.81 7.68
CA LEU A 66 -15.44 6.18 7.41
C LEU A 66 -14.49 5.65 8.49
N TYR A 67 -14.85 5.75 9.77
CA TYR A 67 -14.06 5.16 10.86
C TYR A 67 -13.98 3.64 10.75
N LEU A 68 -15.07 2.97 10.36
CA LEU A 68 -15.06 1.53 10.10
C LEU A 68 -14.13 1.19 8.93
N LEU A 69 -14.20 1.92 7.83
CA LEU A 69 -13.30 1.77 6.68
C LEU A 69 -11.83 1.87 7.11
N GLN A 70 -11.47 2.91 7.86
CA GLN A 70 -10.10 3.11 8.35
C GLN A 70 -9.63 1.95 9.22
N ASN A 71 -10.44 1.48 10.16
CA ASN A 71 -10.09 0.37 11.05
C ASN A 71 -9.94 -0.96 10.29
N VAL A 72 -10.82 -1.25 9.33
CA VAL A 72 -10.74 -2.47 8.50
C VAL A 72 -9.49 -2.43 7.61
N SER A 73 -9.19 -1.30 6.99
CA SER A 73 -7.99 -1.13 6.17
C SER A 73 -6.70 -1.24 6.99
N LEU A 74 -6.67 -0.69 8.20
CA LEU A 74 -5.56 -0.85 9.15
C LEU A 74 -5.41 -2.30 9.60
N PHE A 75 -6.51 -3.00 9.86
CA PHE A 75 -6.49 -4.43 10.19
C PHE A 75 -5.84 -5.24 9.07
N PHE A 76 -6.23 -5.01 7.81
CA PHE A 76 -5.57 -5.67 6.68
C PHE A 76 -4.09 -5.31 6.60
N LEU A 77 -3.72 -4.05 6.77
CA LEU A 77 -2.30 -3.65 6.76
C LEU A 77 -1.50 -4.42 7.80
N VAL A 78 -1.95 -4.45 9.06
CA VAL A 78 -1.29 -5.20 10.16
C VAL A 78 -1.26 -6.70 9.88
N PHE A 79 -2.35 -7.27 9.35
CA PHE A 79 -2.39 -8.67 8.95
C PHE A 79 -1.30 -8.98 7.92
N PHE A 80 -1.19 -8.20 6.84
CA PHE A 80 -0.17 -8.42 5.82
C PHE A 80 1.25 -8.20 6.37
N LEU A 81 1.44 -7.24 7.28
CA LEU A 81 2.73 -7.00 7.91
C LEU A 81 3.18 -8.18 8.77
N THR A 82 2.29 -8.70 9.61
CA THR A 82 2.61 -9.80 10.52
C THR A 82 2.75 -11.14 9.80
N HIS A 83 1.95 -11.40 8.77
CA HIS A 83 1.89 -12.72 8.14
C HIS A 83 2.79 -12.89 6.91
N TYR A 84 3.18 -11.79 6.25
CA TYR A 84 4.05 -11.86 5.07
C TYR A 84 5.34 -11.09 5.27
N GLU A 85 5.28 -9.85 5.76
CA GLU A 85 6.49 -9.02 5.86
C GLU A 85 7.39 -9.44 7.03
N TYR A 86 6.84 -9.79 8.19
CA TYR A 86 7.61 -10.24 9.36
C TYR A 86 8.36 -11.55 9.09
N ASP A 87 7.67 -12.56 8.58
CA ASP A 87 8.27 -13.83 8.19
C ASP A 87 9.31 -13.64 7.09
N ALA A 88 9.02 -12.76 6.12
CA ALA A 88 10.01 -12.44 5.10
C ALA A 88 11.28 -11.84 5.70
N ILE A 89 11.21 -10.99 6.73
CA ILE A 89 12.40 -10.40 7.36
C ILE A 89 13.19 -11.43 8.16
N ASN A 90 12.52 -12.31 8.92
CA ASN A 90 13.19 -13.22 9.86
C ASN A 90 13.66 -14.52 9.22
N ASP A 91 12.86 -15.11 8.33
CA ASP A 91 13.16 -16.38 7.64
C ASP A 91 13.77 -16.14 6.25
N TRP A 92 14.32 -14.95 6.01
CA TRP A 92 15.00 -14.62 4.78
C TRP A 92 16.24 -15.50 4.61
N ASN A 93 16.13 -16.58 3.84
CA ASN A 93 17.28 -17.42 3.50
C ASN A 93 18.18 -16.67 2.48
N PRO A 94 19.35 -16.13 2.87
CA PRO A 94 20.22 -15.32 1.99
C PRO A 94 20.78 -16.09 0.78
N TYR A 95 20.69 -17.43 0.78
CA TYR A 95 21.29 -18.30 -0.22
C TYR A 95 20.27 -18.97 -1.16
N GLY A 96 18.97 -18.68 -1.02
CA GLY A 96 17.96 -19.18 -1.94
C GLY A 96 18.15 -18.62 -3.35
N SER A 97 17.91 -19.41 -4.38
CA SER A 97 17.95 -18.93 -5.79
C SER A 97 16.92 -17.83 -6.08
N TRP A 98 15.83 -17.80 -5.29
CA TRP A 98 14.77 -16.78 -5.31
C TRP A 98 15.07 -15.60 -4.36
N THR A 99 16.24 -15.64 -3.72
CA THR A 99 16.65 -14.68 -2.72
C THR A 99 17.44 -13.54 -3.38
N PRO A 100 17.14 -12.30 -2.99
CA PRO A 100 17.88 -11.14 -3.40
C PRO A 100 19.29 -11.17 -2.90
N SER A 101 20.17 -11.06 -3.87
CA SER A 101 21.60 -10.86 -3.72
C SER A 101 21.97 -9.61 -4.51
N GLU A 102 23.24 -9.20 -4.41
CA GLU A 102 23.79 -8.19 -5.34
C GLU A 102 23.59 -8.58 -6.81
N THR A 103 23.52 -9.89 -7.09
CA THR A 103 23.26 -10.42 -8.42
C THR A 103 21.77 -10.50 -8.80
N ASN A 104 20.84 -10.48 -7.83
CA ASN A 104 19.39 -10.65 -8.04
C ASN A 104 18.52 -9.70 -7.16
N PRO A 105 18.64 -8.35 -7.25
CA PRO A 105 17.91 -7.45 -6.35
C PRO A 105 16.36 -7.59 -6.41
N ARG A 106 15.68 -7.68 -5.24
CA ARG A 106 14.20 -7.84 -5.12
C ARG A 106 13.42 -6.58 -5.46
N CYS A 107 14.09 -5.46 -5.33
CA CYS A 107 13.64 -4.09 -5.50
C CYS A 107 14.88 -3.34 -6.01
N GLY A 108 14.71 -2.33 -6.86
CA GLY A 108 15.81 -1.45 -7.27
C GLY A 108 16.29 -0.56 -6.11
N TYR A 109 16.65 -1.12 -4.96
CA TYR A 109 17.42 -0.42 -3.94
C TYR A 109 18.88 -0.69 -4.25
N HIS A 110 19.40 0.00 -5.26
CA HIS A 110 20.84 0.15 -5.33
C HIS A 110 21.23 1.12 -4.22
N HIS A 111 22.13 0.70 -3.32
CA HIS A 111 22.66 1.61 -2.31
C HIS A 111 23.42 2.73 -3.03
N VAL A 112 22.81 3.92 -3.09
CA VAL A 112 23.40 5.13 -3.71
C VAL A 112 24.80 5.42 -3.17
N LEU A 113 25.09 4.99 -1.94
CA LEU A 113 26.38 5.19 -1.28
C LEU A 113 27.51 4.25 -1.75
N MET A 114 27.21 3.17 -2.48
CA MET A 114 28.19 2.12 -2.82
C MET A 114 28.60 2.10 -4.30
N ASN A 115 28.00 2.93 -5.17
CA ASN A 115 28.32 2.92 -6.60
C ASN A 115 28.98 4.23 -7.05
N SER A 116 30.28 4.18 -7.32
CA SER A 116 31.08 5.31 -7.81
C SER A 116 30.64 5.84 -9.19
N ASN A 117 29.81 5.08 -9.92
CA ASN A 117 29.39 5.43 -11.28
C ASN A 117 28.07 6.22 -11.34
N TYR A 118 27.38 6.43 -10.22
CA TYR A 118 26.11 7.18 -10.15
C TYR A 118 26.31 8.52 -9.45
N GLN A 119 26.86 9.49 -10.20
CA GLN A 119 27.08 10.85 -9.70
C GLN A 119 25.81 11.73 -9.63
N VAL A 120 24.61 11.20 -9.90
CA VAL A 120 23.40 12.04 -9.97
C VAL A 120 22.20 11.31 -9.36
N GLY A 121 21.91 11.67 -8.10
CA GLY A 121 20.56 11.64 -7.51
C GLY A 121 19.89 10.29 -7.27
N PHE A 122 19.01 10.26 -6.28
CA PHE A 122 18.05 9.19 -6.07
C PHE A 122 17.05 9.20 -7.25
N ASP A 123 17.11 8.21 -8.14
CA ASP A 123 16.18 8.13 -9.26
C ASP A 123 14.83 7.62 -8.76
N LEU A 124 13.94 8.55 -8.38
CA LEU A 124 12.57 8.26 -7.93
C LEU A 124 11.79 7.44 -8.98
N PHE A 125 12.16 7.55 -10.26
CA PHE A 125 11.52 6.81 -11.35
C PHE A 125 11.92 5.33 -11.37
N SER A 126 13.03 4.94 -10.72
CA SER A 126 13.44 3.54 -10.54
C SER A 126 12.42 2.70 -9.75
N ILE A 127 11.56 3.35 -8.96
CA ILE A 127 10.44 2.72 -8.22
C ILE A 127 9.34 2.24 -9.18
N GLY A 128 9.21 2.87 -10.36
CA GLY A 128 8.18 2.56 -11.35
C GLY A 128 8.53 1.47 -12.35
N PHE A 129 9.80 1.04 -12.44
CA PHE A 129 10.20 0.02 -13.41
C PHE A 129 9.99 -1.40 -12.87
N PRO A 130 9.25 -2.26 -13.58
CA PRO A 130 9.15 -3.66 -13.21
C PRO A 130 10.52 -4.35 -13.41
N LEU A 131 10.96 -5.06 -12.38
CA LEU A 131 12.26 -5.74 -12.36
C LEU A 131 12.35 -6.86 -13.41
N ARG A 132 13.58 -7.08 -13.88
CA ARG A 132 13.96 -8.22 -14.73
C ARG A 132 13.56 -9.55 -14.05
N PHE A 133 13.11 -10.53 -14.83
CA PHE A 133 12.46 -11.81 -14.42
C PHE A 133 10.95 -11.79 -14.18
N ARG A 134 10.21 -10.84 -14.76
CA ARG A 134 8.75 -10.98 -14.95
C ARG A 134 8.34 -11.97 -16.06
N GLU A 135 9.29 -12.48 -16.85
CA GLU A 135 9.00 -13.29 -18.06
C GLU A 135 8.57 -14.74 -17.77
N THR A 136 8.76 -15.24 -16.54
CA THR A 136 8.39 -16.62 -16.16
C THR A 136 7.19 -16.69 -15.21
N PHE A 137 6.21 -15.79 -15.39
CA PHE A 137 4.91 -15.85 -14.72
C PHE A 137 3.76 -15.65 -15.70
#